data_AF-A0A965I3B9-F1
#
_entry.id   AF-A0A965I3B9-F1
#
_cell.length_a   1.000
_cell.length_b   1.000
_cell.length_c   1.000
_cell.angle_alpha   90.00
_cell.angle_beta   90.00
_cell.angle_gamma   90.00
#
_symmetry.space_group_name_H-M   'P 1'
#
loop_
_entity.id
_entity.type
_entity.pdbx_description
1 polymer ?
#
loop_
_entity_poly.entity_id
_entity_poly.type
_entity_poly.pdbx_seq_one_letter_code
_entity_poly.pdbx_strand_id
1 'polypeptide(L)'
;MHTRLKLFHKAKAPLAGGFRRADLLKLSDEEFESNHAFIQWAFPTNERSYHNFTVPELDLESTVELAQDQLFVTFLEDMTARFLEFLKRNKHWVRTHDHNHLRISRALKSIRILHSWELANWFYCQVLAYAGDAQSVMPKAYSIWEQKLSKKHDCSAGSFVGLAIGDALGAPVEFCRRRTFQEVTDYRAGGKFNLPAGAWTDDTAMSLCLAQSLINEDEFNPRDLLERFSRWLEFGENTSTGKCVGVGQNTLRTLGDFRRSGNLQAAKVGLRNDGNGSLMRLASVAFYADAPLEKVREVANQQSKTTHASDIASECCQFLAELVRRLSEGQSYSDAKEKCTEHDWSRSLKSILEQDYLTVKPDEIKAEGNVIDTLQCALWAVENSKSFEEAVLKAVNLGDDADTVGAVTGQIAGARDGYSNIAHHLKVGLLLERQLYVTSQFLN
;
A
#
# COMPACT_ATOMS: atom_id res chain seq x y z
N MET A 1 -14.71 11.87 7.68
CA MET A 1 -15.47 10.73 8.27
C MET A 1 -17.00 10.90 8.22
N HIS A 2 -17.73 9.87 7.77
CA HIS A 2 -19.20 9.79 7.76
C HIS A 2 -19.84 10.17 9.12
N THR A 3 -20.83 11.07 9.11
CA THR A 3 -21.43 11.71 10.31
C THR A 3 -21.87 10.71 11.37
N ARG A 4 -22.43 9.56 10.98
CA ARG A 4 -22.88 8.52 11.92
C ARG A 4 -21.72 7.82 12.67
N LEU A 5 -20.64 7.47 11.99
CA LEU A 5 -19.45 6.88 12.63
C LEU A 5 -18.78 7.89 13.55
N LYS A 6 -18.72 9.15 13.11
CA LYS A 6 -18.24 10.26 13.92
C LYS A 6 -19.05 10.41 15.21
N LEU A 7 -20.38 10.37 15.12
CA LEU A 7 -21.23 10.45 16.30
C LEU A 7 -21.03 9.27 17.25
N PHE A 8 -20.90 8.05 16.75
CA PHE A 8 -20.71 6.87 17.60
C PHE A 8 -19.31 6.81 18.25
N HIS A 9 -18.25 6.96 17.45
CA HIS A 9 -16.87 6.78 17.94
C HIS A 9 -16.31 8.04 18.61
N LYS A 10 -16.61 9.24 18.11
CA LYS A 10 -16.10 10.51 18.68
C LYS A 10 -17.08 11.15 19.66
N ALA A 11 -18.35 11.28 19.28
CA ALA A 11 -19.35 11.93 20.14
C ALA A 11 -19.99 11.00 21.18
N LYS A 12 -19.64 9.70 21.17
CA LYS A 12 -20.19 8.66 22.07
C LYS A 12 -21.73 8.59 22.06
N ALA A 13 -22.35 8.94 20.93
CA ALA A 13 -23.78 8.86 20.75
C ALA A 13 -24.24 7.39 20.76
N PRO A 14 -25.43 7.08 21.32
CA PRO A 14 -25.95 5.72 21.32
C PRO A 14 -26.34 5.28 19.90
N LEU A 15 -26.25 3.98 19.65
CA LEU A 15 -26.85 3.33 18.49
C LEU A 15 -28.37 3.42 18.52
N ALA A 16 -29.03 3.13 17.40
CA ALA A 16 -30.49 3.01 17.35
C ALA A 16 -31.06 2.00 18.38
N GLY A 17 -30.24 1.03 18.81
CA GLY A 17 -30.56 0.09 19.90
C GLY A 17 -30.12 0.53 21.30
N GLY A 18 -29.74 1.80 21.50
CA GLY A 18 -29.40 2.37 22.81
C GLY A 18 -27.94 2.19 23.28
N PHE A 19 -27.21 1.23 22.73
CA PHE A 19 -25.82 0.96 23.14
C PHE A 19 -24.86 2.09 22.77
N ARG A 20 -23.99 2.48 23.70
CA ARG A 20 -22.81 3.32 23.42
C ARG A 20 -21.58 2.45 23.26
N ARG A 21 -20.51 3.03 22.70
CA ARG A 21 -19.21 2.36 22.53
C ARG A 21 -18.71 1.66 23.81
N ALA A 22 -18.85 2.32 24.97
CA ALA A 22 -18.40 1.78 26.25
C ALA A 22 -19.30 0.64 26.79
N ASP A 23 -20.52 0.52 26.30
CA ASP A 23 -21.47 -0.50 26.75
C ASP A 23 -21.24 -1.83 26.00
N LEU A 24 -20.67 -1.78 24.79
CA LEU A 24 -20.40 -2.97 23.98
C LEU A 24 -19.43 -3.94 24.65
N LEU A 25 -18.44 -3.43 25.37
CA LEU A 25 -17.49 -4.26 26.13
C LEU A 25 -18.12 -4.90 27.37
N LYS A 26 -19.28 -4.41 27.81
CA LYS A 26 -19.99 -4.88 29.01
C LYS A 26 -21.11 -5.87 28.72
N LEU A 27 -21.40 -6.14 27.44
CA LEU A 27 -22.41 -7.12 27.05
C LEU A 27 -22.07 -8.49 27.63
N SER A 28 -23.07 -9.13 28.23
CA SER A 28 -22.99 -10.55 28.59
C SER A 28 -22.81 -11.42 27.34
N ASP A 29 -22.34 -12.66 27.50
CA ASP A 29 -22.21 -13.57 26.35
C ASP A 29 -23.55 -13.86 25.66
N GLU A 30 -24.65 -13.88 26.40
CA GLU A 30 -26.01 -14.02 25.86
C GLU A 30 -26.43 -12.81 25.00
N GLU A 31 -26.19 -11.59 25.47
CA GLU A 31 -26.45 -10.38 24.70
C GLU A 31 -25.51 -10.26 23.49
N PHE A 32 -24.25 -10.66 23.67
CA PHE A 32 -23.24 -10.65 22.61
C PHE A 32 -23.58 -11.64 21.50
N GLU A 33 -24.21 -12.77 21.83
CA GLU A 33 -24.68 -13.76 20.86
C GLU A 33 -25.98 -13.33 20.18
N SER A 34 -26.97 -12.88 20.96
CA SER A 34 -28.31 -12.57 20.44
C SER A 34 -28.41 -11.24 19.68
N ASN A 35 -27.50 -10.28 19.93
CA ASN A 35 -27.54 -8.98 19.29
C ASN A 35 -26.53 -8.85 18.14
N HIS A 36 -27.00 -8.98 16.90
CA HIS A 36 -26.12 -8.85 15.74
C HIS A 36 -25.87 -7.40 15.29
N ALA A 37 -26.57 -6.41 15.86
CA ALA A 37 -26.50 -5.04 15.37
C ALA A 37 -25.18 -4.36 15.73
N PHE A 38 -24.57 -4.70 16.87
CA PHE A 38 -23.36 -4.02 17.34
C PHE A 38 -22.10 -4.40 16.56
N ILE A 39 -22.03 -5.62 15.99
CA ILE A 39 -20.81 -6.11 15.33
C ILE A 39 -20.38 -5.17 14.20
N GLN A 40 -21.33 -4.52 13.56
CA GLN A 40 -21.09 -3.63 12.43
C GLN A 40 -20.50 -2.27 12.84
N TRP A 41 -20.75 -1.86 14.08
CA TRP A 41 -20.21 -0.65 14.69
C TRP A 41 -18.90 -0.91 15.44
N ALA A 42 -18.77 -2.10 16.03
CA ALA A 42 -17.52 -2.52 16.65
C ALA A 42 -16.43 -2.82 15.60
N PHE A 43 -16.83 -3.44 14.49
CA PHE A 43 -15.97 -3.82 13.39
C PHE A 43 -16.52 -3.27 12.06
N PRO A 44 -16.42 -1.95 11.81
CA PRO A 44 -16.87 -1.36 10.56
C PRO A 44 -15.98 -1.78 9.38
N THR A 45 -16.56 -1.86 8.17
CA THR A 45 -15.89 -2.31 6.95
C THR A 45 -16.28 -1.43 5.76
N ASN A 46 -15.46 -1.46 4.70
CA ASN A 46 -15.76 -0.91 3.37
C ASN A 46 -16.62 -1.88 2.53
N GLU A 47 -17.54 -2.60 3.18
CA GLU A 47 -18.47 -3.51 2.51
C GLU A 47 -19.86 -3.21 3.06
N ARG A 48 -20.82 -2.99 2.16
CA ARG A 48 -22.20 -2.76 2.51
C ARG A 48 -22.77 -3.91 3.32
N SER A 49 -23.46 -3.57 4.40
CA SER A 49 -24.20 -4.53 5.20
C SER A 49 -25.54 -4.88 4.56
N TYR A 50 -25.79 -6.18 4.37
CA TYR A 50 -27.10 -6.69 3.94
C TYR A 50 -28.12 -6.85 5.08
N HIS A 51 -27.68 -6.70 6.33
CA HIS A 51 -28.53 -6.91 7.52
C HIS A 51 -28.85 -5.62 8.28
N ASN A 52 -28.01 -4.58 8.19
CA ASN A 52 -28.28 -3.30 8.81
C ASN A 52 -27.84 -2.16 7.89
N PHE A 53 -28.79 -1.67 7.09
CA PHE A 53 -28.61 -0.57 6.15
C PHE A 53 -28.34 0.78 6.78
N THR A 54 -28.39 0.89 8.12
CA THR A 54 -28.14 2.16 8.83
C THR A 54 -26.67 2.41 9.12
N VAL A 55 -25.82 1.37 9.02
CA VAL A 55 -24.37 1.48 9.20
C VAL A 55 -23.74 1.97 7.91
N PRO A 56 -22.99 3.08 7.95
CA PRO A 56 -22.31 3.56 6.75
C PRO A 56 -21.17 2.62 6.36
N GLU A 57 -21.00 2.46 5.06
CA GLU A 57 -19.82 1.85 4.48
C GLU A 57 -18.62 2.77 4.73
N LEU A 58 -17.48 2.17 5.08
CA LEU A 58 -16.25 2.93 5.26
C LEU A 58 -15.66 3.29 3.89
N ASP A 59 -15.80 4.55 3.50
CA ASP A 59 -14.96 5.15 2.47
C ASP A 59 -13.51 5.30 2.95
N LEU A 60 -12.58 5.53 2.01
CA LEU A 60 -11.15 5.63 2.29
C LEU A 60 -10.83 6.74 3.30
N GLU A 61 -11.40 7.93 3.13
CA GLU A 61 -11.14 9.09 3.98
C GLU A 61 -11.59 8.83 5.43
N SER A 62 -12.82 8.33 5.60
CA SER A 62 -13.38 7.93 6.87
C SER A 62 -12.54 6.84 7.54
N THR A 63 -11.98 5.92 6.77
CA THR A 63 -11.14 4.84 7.29
C THR A 63 -9.80 5.37 7.81
N VAL A 64 -9.14 6.24 7.04
CA VAL A 64 -7.88 6.88 7.47
C VAL A 64 -8.10 7.67 8.76
N GLU A 65 -9.17 8.46 8.84
CA GLU A 65 -9.48 9.25 10.03
C GLU A 65 -9.73 8.38 11.28
N LEU A 66 -10.39 7.22 11.12
CA LEU A 66 -10.61 6.27 12.22
C LEU A 66 -9.32 5.53 12.61
N ALA A 67 -8.53 5.09 11.64
CA ALA A 67 -7.28 4.38 11.87
C ALA A 67 -6.19 5.24 12.53
N GLN A 68 -6.35 6.57 12.52
CA GLN A 68 -5.49 7.53 13.22
C GLN A 68 -6.02 7.92 14.61
N ASP A 69 -7.27 7.58 14.95
CA ASP A 69 -7.87 7.90 16.25
C ASP A 69 -7.47 6.85 17.30
N GLN A 70 -6.54 7.21 18.18
CA GLN A 70 -6.03 6.31 19.22
C GLN A 70 -7.15 5.74 20.12
N LEU A 71 -8.20 6.51 20.39
CA LEU A 71 -9.33 6.03 21.21
C LEU A 71 -10.16 4.99 20.47
N PHE A 72 -10.21 5.04 19.15
CA PHE A 72 -10.84 4.03 18.32
C PHE A 72 -9.96 2.78 18.21
N VAL A 73 -8.65 2.95 17.98
CA VAL A 73 -7.66 1.86 17.89
C VAL A 73 -7.70 1.00 19.15
N THR A 74 -7.58 1.61 20.34
CA THR A 74 -7.68 0.87 21.61
C THR A 74 -9.03 0.18 21.80
N PHE A 75 -10.12 0.83 21.39
CA PHE A 75 -11.43 0.20 21.42
C PHE A 75 -11.52 -1.02 20.50
N LEU A 76 -10.91 -0.97 19.32
CA LEU A 76 -10.88 -2.08 18.38
C LEU A 76 -10.05 -3.26 18.93
N GLU A 77 -8.93 -2.99 19.60
CA GLU A 77 -8.13 -3.99 20.32
C GLU A 77 -8.96 -4.66 21.44
N ASP A 78 -9.63 -3.86 22.29
CA ASP A 78 -10.48 -4.37 23.38
C ASP A 78 -11.63 -5.23 22.84
N MET A 79 -12.28 -4.79 21.76
CA MET A 79 -13.35 -5.57 21.12
C MET A 79 -12.83 -6.85 20.49
N THR A 80 -11.62 -6.84 19.94
CA THR A 80 -10.95 -8.03 19.39
C THR A 80 -10.72 -9.06 20.50
N ALA A 81 -10.17 -8.63 21.64
CA ALA A 81 -9.99 -9.48 22.81
C ALA A 81 -11.32 -10.02 23.36
N ARG A 82 -12.33 -9.14 23.52
CA ARG A 82 -13.68 -9.53 23.98
C ARG A 82 -14.32 -10.59 23.09
N PHE A 83 -14.15 -10.48 21.78
CA PHE A 83 -14.69 -11.44 20.82
C PHE A 83 -13.97 -12.79 20.90
N LEU A 84 -12.65 -12.80 21.06
CA LEU A 84 -11.91 -14.05 21.30
C LEU A 84 -12.34 -14.73 22.60
N GLU A 85 -12.55 -13.99 23.69
CA GLU A 85 -13.07 -14.56 24.94
C GLU A 85 -14.44 -15.21 24.76
N PHE A 86 -15.34 -14.54 24.02
CA PHE A 86 -16.65 -15.08 23.66
C PHE A 86 -16.53 -16.41 22.93
N LEU A 87 -15.74 -16.46 21.85
CA LEU A 87 -15.53 -17.67 21.03
C LEU A 87 -14.83 -18.80 21.80
N LYS A 88 -14.00 -18.46 22.79
CA LYS A 88 -13.33 -19.44 23.66
C LYS A 88 -14.31 -20.09 24.63
N ARG A 89 -15.18 -19.31 25.28
CA ARG A 89 -16.16 -19.78 26.27
C ARG A 89 -17.33 -20.55 25.63
N ASN A 90 -17.71 -20.16 24.43
CA ASN A 90 -18.88 -20.68 23.75
C ASN A 90 -18.43 -21.47 22.51
N LYS A 91 -18.63 -22.79 22.49
CA LYS A 91 -18.16 -23.67 21.39
C LYS A 91 -19.22 -23.97 20.33
N HIS A 92 -20.45 -23.51 20.50
CA HIS A 92 -21.54 -23.81 19.57
C HIS A 92 -21.33 -23.25 18.17
N TRP A 93 -20.48 -22.23 17.99
CA TRP A 93 -20.14 -21.69 16.67
C TRP A 93 -19.31 -22.65 15.81
N VAL A 94 -18.71 -23.68 16.41
CA VAL A 94 -17.92 -24.71 15.72
C VAL A 94 -18.86 -25.76 15.10
N ARG A 95 -19.64 -25.33 14.12
CA ARG A 95 -20.61 -26.14 13.39
C ARG A 95 -20.84 -25.58 12.00
N THR A 96 -21.49 -26.33 11.13
CA THR A 96 -21.90 -25.84 9.81
C THR A 96 -22.89 -24.67 9.94
N HIS A 97 -22.70 -23.62 9.13
CA HIS A 97 -23.63 -22.49 8.96
C HIS A 97 -23.98 -21.70 10.24
N ASP A 98 -22.99 -21.42 11.10
CA ASP A 98 -23.19 -20.54 12.25
C ASP A 98 -23.02 -19.06 11.86
N HIS A 99 -23.87 -18.18 12.38
CA HIS A 99 -23.82 -16.76 12.07
C HIS A 99 -22.54 -16.08 12.61
N ASN A 100 -21.89 -16.66 13.63
CA ASN A 100 -20.60 -16.18 14.11
C ASN A 100 -19.49 -16.29 13.05
N HIS A 101 -19.66 -17.14 12.04
CA HIS A 101 -18.69 -17.21 10.94
C HIS A 101 -18.61 -15.89 10.17
N LEU A 102 -19.77 -15.26 9.93
CA LEU A 102 -19.86 -13.96 9.27
C LEU A 102 -19.30 -12.85 10.16
N ARG A 103 -19.50 -12.95 11.49
CA ARG A 103 -18.97 -12.00 12.47
C ARG A 103 -17.44 -12.05 12.52
N ILE A 104 -16.86 -13.26 12.51
CA ILE A 104 -15.41 -13.48 12.41
C ILE A 104 -14.88 -12.89 11.10
N SER A 105 -15.51 -13.19 9.95
CA SER A 105 -15.10 -12.63 8.66
C SER A 105 -15.08 -11.10 8.66
N ARG A 106 -16.09 -10.49 9.30
CA ARG A 106 -16.17 -9.03 9.43
C ARG A 106 -15.09 -8.46 10.36
N ALA A 107 -14.86 -9.09 11.51
CA ALA A 107 -13.80 -8.69 12.43
C ALA A 107 -12.42 -8.76 11.75
N LEU A 108 -12.13 -9.86 11.03
CA LEU A 108 -10.89 -10.00 10.26
C LEU A 108 -10.66 -8.85 9.28
N LYS A 109 -11.67 -8.55 8.45
CA LYS A 109 -11.58 -7.45 7.47
C LYS A 109 -11.40 -6.09 8.17
N SER A 110 -12.18 -5.84 9.21
CA SER A 110 -12.16 -4.57 9.95
C SER A 110 -10.81 -4.34 10.64
N ILE A 111 -10.31 -5.33 11.36
CA ILE A 111 -9.00 -5.29 12.04
C ILE A 111 -7.89 -5.07 11.02
N ARG A 112 -7.91 -5.82 9.90
CA ARG A 112 -6.90 -5.68 8.85
C ARG A 112 -6.86 -4.25 8.30
N ILE A 113 -8.01 -3.67 7.96
CA ILE A 113 -8.08 -2.36 7.32
C ILE A 113 -7.78 -1.23 8.32
N LEU A 114 -8.32 -1.30 9.54
CA LEU A 114 -8.28 -0.18 10.49
C LEU A 114 -7.10 -0.24 11.46
N HIS A 115 -6.52 -1.41 11.66
CA HIS A 115 -5.40 -1.64 12.56
C HIS A 115 -4.19 -2.16 11.79
N SER A 116 -4.07 -3.47 11.60
CA SER A 116 -2.94 -4.06 10.90
C SER A 116 -3.23 -5.49 10.46
N TRP A 117 -2.45 -5.96 9.48
CA TRP A 117 -2.55 -7.33 8.99
C TRP A 117 -2.07 -8.30 10.08
N GLU A 118 -1.05 -7.92 10.84
CA GLU A 118 -0.47 -8.70 11.94
C GLU A 118 -1.51 -8.98 13.04
N LEU A 119 -2.28 -7.97 13.46
CA LEU A 119 -3.32 -8.16 14.49
C LEU A 119 -4.47 -9.02 13.94
N ALA A 120 -4.86 -8.82 12.68
CA ALA A 120 -5.90 -9.60 12.05
C ALA A 120 -5.48 -11.07 11.89
N ASN A 121 -4.22 -11.33 11.48
CA ASN A 121 -3.64 -12.65 11.39
C ASN A 121 -3.52 -13.32 12.76
N TRP A 122 -3.10 -12.59 13.79
CA TRP A 122 -3.11 -13.09 15.17
C TRP A 122 -4.52 -13.50 15.63
N PHE A 123 -5.53 -12.65 15.39
CA PHE A 123 -6.93 -12.96 15.70
C PHE A 123 -7.38 -14.25 14.98
N TYR A 124 -7.06 -14.39 13.69
CA TYR A 124 -7.34 -15.61 12.93
C TYR A 124 -6.68 -16.86 13.52
N CYS A 125 -5.39 -16.80 13.83
CA CYS A 125 -4.68 -17.92 14.45
C CYS A 125 -5.33 -18.34 15.79
N GLN A 126 -5.82 -17.39 16.59
CA GLN A 126 -6.57 -17.69 17.81
C GLN A 126 -7.91 -18.36 17.52
N VAL A 127 -8.66 -17.86 16.52
CA VAL A 127 -9.92 -18.50 16.07
C VAL A 127 -9.67 -19.94 15.64
N LEU A 128 -8.61 -20.19 14.86
CA LEU A 128 -8.23 -21.55 14.44
C LEU A 128 -7.89 -22.45 15.63
N ALA A 129 -7.08 -21.94 16.56
CA ALA A 129 -6.74 -22.67 17.78
C ALA A 129 -7.99 -23.03 18.61
N TYR A 130 -9.02 -22.18 18.59
CA TYR A 130 -10.28 -22.45 19.30
C TYR A 130 -11.19 -23.42 18.54
N ALA A 131 -11.14 -23.44 17.21
CA ALA A 131 -11.88 -24.39 16.38
C ALA A 131 -11.30 -25.81 16.43
N GLY A 132 -9.99 -25.96 16.65
CA GLY A 132 -9.31 -27.25 16.61
C GLY A 132 -9.39 -27.88 15.21
N ASP A 133 -9.60 -29.19 15.14
CA ASP A 133 -9.64 -29.96 13.88
C ASP A 133 -10.96 -29.82 13.09
N ALA A 134 -11.75 -28.78 13.38
CA ALA A 134 -13.08 -28.57 12.80
C ALA A 134 -13.08 -27.96 11.38
N GLN A 135 -11.93 -27.89 10.70
CA GLN A 135 -11.83 -27.37 9.33
C GLN A 135 -12.75 -28.12 8.36
N SER A 136 -12.88 -29.44 8.52
CA SER A 136 -13.78 -30.29 7.73
C SER A 136 -15.27 -29.96 7.94
N VAL A 137 -15.62 -29.38 9.09
CA VAL A 137 -16.99 -29.00 9.46
C VAL A 137 -17.35 -27.61 8.94
N MET A 138 -16.37 -26.71 8.78
CA MET A 138 -16.60 -25.32 8.40
C MET A 138 -15.80 -24.88 7.15
N PRO A 139 -15.71 -25.70 6.08
CA PRO A 139 -14.77 -25.45 4.98
C PRO A 139 -15.02 -24.12 4.27
N LYS A 140 -16.30 -23.72 4.14
CA LYS A 140 -16.68 -22.42 3.56
C LYS A 140 -16.20 -21.24 4.40
N ALA A 141 -16.30 -21.33 5.73
CA ALA A 141 -15.89 -20.25 6.62
C ALA A 141 -14.36 -20.06 6.58
N TYR A 142 -13.61 -21.17 6.66
CA TYR A 142 -12.14 -21.16 6.54
C TYR A 142 -11.68 -20.52 5.23
N SER A 143 -12.25 -20.95 4.10
CA SER A 143 -11.90 -20.39 2.78
C SER A 143 -12.13 -18.87 2.72
N ILE A 144 -13.24 -18.38 3.29
CA ILE A 144 -13.51 -16.93 3.37
C ILE A 144 -12.50 -16.22 4.27
N TRP A 145 -12.18 -16.79 5.43
CA TRP A 145 -11.22 -16.19 6.37
C TRP A 145 -9.81 -16.10 5.78
N GLU A 146 -9.35 -17.15 5.10
CA GLU A 146 -8.06 -17.19 4.39
C GLU A 146 -8.01 -16.14 3.28
N GLN A 147 -9.09 -15.98 2.51
CA GLN A 147 -9.18 -14.93 1.49
C GLN A 147 -9.07 -13.52 2.11
N LYS A 148 -9.75 -13.26 3.24
CA LYS A 148 -9.69 -11.95 3.91
C LYS A 148 -8.32 -11.64 4.53
N LEU A 149 -7.49 -12.65 4.77
CA LEU A 149 -6.13 -12.54 5.30
C LEU A 149 -5.03 -12.92 4.30
N SER A 150 -5.36 -13.00 3.02
CA SER A 150 -4.39 -13.45 2.01
C SER A 150 -3.10 -12.63 2.07
N LYS A 151 -1.97 -13.30 1.79
CA LYS A 151 -0.64 -12.68 1.73
C LYS A 151 -0.61 -11.48 0.78
N LYS A 152 -1.47 -11.46 -0.25
CA LYS A 152 -1.68 -10.32 -1.16
C LYS A 152 -1.89 -8.99 -0.43
N HIS A 153 -2.64 -8.98 0.68
CA HIS A 153 -2.89 -7.75 1.45
C HIS A 153 -1.65 -7.25 2.22
N ASP A 154 -0.84 -8.19 2.74
CA ASP A 154 0.42 -7.88 3.40
C ASP A 154 1.47 -7.41 2.39
N CYS A 155 1.54 -8.04 1.21
CA CYS A 155 2.35 -7.60 0.08
C CYS A 155 1.92 -6.22 -0.46
N SER A 156 0.61 -5.94 -0.51
CA SER A 156 0.06 -4.64 -0.94
C SER A 156 0.52 -3.52 -0.02
N ALA A 157 0.34 -3.70 1.30
CA ALA A 157 0.85 -2.77 2.30
C ALA A 157 2.38 -2.67 2.23
N GLY A 158 3.07 -3.81 2.07
CA GLY A 158 4.52 -3.84 2.04
C GLY A 158 5.08 -3.04 0.87
N SER A 159 4.54 -3.25 -0.33
CA SER A 159 4.95 -2.54 -1.54
C SER A 159 4.61 -1.05 -1.48
N PHE A 160 3.38 -0.70 -1.08
CA PHE A 160 2.91 0.68 -1.10
C PHE A 160 3.51 1.54 0.02
N VAL A 161 3.60 1.00 1.25
CA VAL A 161 4.29 1.68 2.36
C VAL A 161 5.80 1.62 2.15
N GLY A 162 6.32 0.52 1.61
CA GLY A 162 7.74 0.36 1.32
C GLY A 162 8.28 1.39 0.33
N LEU A 163 7.50 1.73 -0.70
CA LEU A 163 7.76 2.87 -1.59
C LEU A 163 8.01 4.15 -0.78
N ALA A 164 7.09 4.48 0.13
CA ALA A 164 7.19 5.69 0.93
C ALA A 164 8.35 5.69 1.94
N ILE A 165 8.69 4.52 2.49
CA ILE A 165 9.87 4.35 3.34
C ILE A 165 11.14 4.64 2.52
N GLY A 166 11.24 4.05 1.32
CA GLY A 166 12.38 4.25 0.43
C GLY A 166 12.56 5.71 0.02
N ASP A 167 11.47 6.37 -0.39
CA ASP A 167 11.41 7.80 -0.68
C ASP A 167 11.89 8.64 0.53
N ALA A 168 11.29 8.45 1.71
CA ALA A 168 11.63 9.22 2.90
C ALA A 168 13.06 8.98 3.43
N LEU A 169 13.63 7.79 3.23
CA LEU A 169 15.03 7.50 3.56
C LEU A 169 16.00 8.15 2.56
N GLY A 170 15.63 8.19 1.27
CA GLY A 170 16.47 8.72 0.20
C GLY A 170 16.42 10.23 0.05
N ALA A 171 15.31 10.88 0.37
CA ALA A 171 15.12 12.32 0.18
C ALA A 171 16.20 13.21 0.85
N PRO A 172 16.72 12.88 2.05
CA PRO A 172 17.80 13.65 2.66
C PRO A 172 19.17 13.54 1.97
N VAL A 173 19.35 12.56 1.08
CA VAL A 173 20.58 12.30 0.30
C VAL A 173 20.40 12.45 -1.20
N GLU A 174 19.22 12.83 -1.65
CA GLU A 174 18.94 13.21 -3.03
C GLU A 174 19.96 14.27 -3.50
N PHE A 175 20.50 14.07 -4.71
CA PHE A 175 21.57 14.84 -5.35
C PHE A 175 22.95 14.82 -4.66
N CYS A 176 23.11 14.04 -3.59
CA CYS A 176 24.43 13.85 -2.98
C CYS A 176 25.18 12.75 -3.72
N ARG A 177 26.41 13.04 -4.16
CA ARG A 177 27.26 12.00 -4.76
C ARG A 177 27.50 10.87 -3.78
N ARG A 178 27.58 9.65 -4.29
CA ARG A 178 27.90 8.49 -3.47
C ARG A 178 29.14 8.71 -2.62
N ARG A 179 29.10 8.23 -1.37
CA ARG A 179 30.19 8.35 -0.38
C ARG A 179 30.58 9.79 0.00
N THR A 180 29.78 10.80 -0.35
CA THR A 180 30.01 12.20 0.09
C THR A 180 29.06 12.67 1.19
N PHE A 181 28.25 11.75 1.74
CA PHE A 181 27.32 11.99 2.83
C PHE A 181 27.50 10.92 3.91
N GLN A 182 27.08 11.22 5.14
CA GLN A 182 27.03 10.21 6.20
C GLN A 182 26.05 9.10 5.80
N GLU A 183 26.47 7.84 5.93
CA GLU A 183 25.64 6.66 5.65
C GLU A 183 24.24 6.80 6.25
N VAL A 184 23.23 6.53 5.43
CA VAL A 184 21.83 6.51 5.85
C VAL A 184 21.59 5.17 6.54
N THR A 185 21.20 5.22 7.81
CA THR A 185 20.84 4.04 8.62
C THR A 185 19.44 4.12 9.20
N ASP A 186 18.84 5.32 9.21
CA ASP A 186 17.49 5.60 9.71
C ASP A 186 17.02 6.94 9.09
N TYR A 187 15.77 7.32 9.32
CA TYR A 187 15.22 8.60 8.90
C TYR A 187 16.00 9.77 9.50
N ARG A 188 16.20 10.80 8.68
CA ARG A 188 16.83 12.05 9.11
C ARG A 188 16.18 13.23 8.43
N ALA A 189 16.23 14.39 9.09
CA ALA A 189 15.83 15.64 8.47
C ALA A 189 16.90 16.12 7.48
N GLY A 190 16.52 16.99 6.54
CA GLY A 190 17.44 17.67 5.64
C GLY A 190 17.14 17.45 4.16
N GLY A 191 18.19 17.23 3.37
CA GLY A 191 18.10 17.19 1.91
C GLY A 191 17.83 18.54 1.27
N LYS A 192 17.68 18.55 -0.06
CA LYS A 192 17.43 19.76 -0.87
C LYS A 192 16.20 20.54 -0.41
N PHE A 193 15.18 19.85 0.08
CA PHE A 193 13.90 20.43 0.47
C PHE A 193 13.79 20.71 1.98
N ASN A 194 14.83 20.39 2.77
CA ASN A 194 14.85 20.53 4.23
C ASN A 194 13.62 19.87 4.90
N LEU A 195 13.35 18.62 4.53
CA LEU A 195 12.22 17.85 5.05
C LEU A 195 12.47 17.40 6.50
N PRO A 196 11.41 17.24 7.33
CA PRO A 196 11.54 16.56 8.60
C PRO A 196 11.85 15.08 8.41
N ALA A 197 12.41 14.42 9.43
CA ALA A 197 12.68 12.99 9.39
C ALA A 197 11.39 12.20 9.13
N GLY A 198 11.45 11.26 8.18
CA GLY A 198 10.32 10.41 7.80
C GLY A 198 9.35 11.05 6.79
N ALA A 199 9.59 12.30 6.37
CA ALA A 199 8.80 12.91 5.31
C ALA A 199 9.29 12.45 3.93
N TRP A 200 8.32 12.22 3.05
CA TRP A 200 8.48 11.76 1.68
C TRP A 200 8.15 12.87 0.67
N THR A 201 8.50 12.65 -0.60
CA THR A 201 8.51 13.62 -1.70
C THR A 201 7.38 13.40 -2.71
N ASP A 202 7.59 13.75 -3.99
CA ASP A 202 6.60 13.53 -5.05
C ASP A 202 6.38 12.06 -5.38
N ASP A 203 7.35 11.18 -5.18
CA ASP A 203 7.23 9.75 -5.44
C ASP A 203 6.02 9.16 -4.71
N THR A 204 5.96 9.39 -3.40
CA THR A 204 4.86 8.95 -2.55
C THR A 204 3.57 9.75 -2.80
N ALA A 205 3.68 11.07 -2.99
CA ALA A 205 2.51 11.92 -3.23
C ALA A 205 1.76 11.50 -4.50
N MET A 206 2.50 11.29 -5.59
CA MET A 206 1.96 10.83 -6.87
C MET A 206 1.47 9.39 -6.78
N SER A 207 2.09 8.53 -5.95
CA SER A 207 1.58 7.18 -5.70
C SER A 207 0.24 7.18 -4.97
N LEU A 208 0.06 8.06 -3.96
CA LEU A 208 -1.23 8.27 -3.30
C LEU A 208 -2.30 8.76 -4.27
N CYS A 209 -1.98 9.71 -5.14
CA CYS A 209 -2.89 10.17 -6.19
C CYS A 209 -3.30 9.03 -7.14
N LEU A 210 -2.34 8.19 -7.56
CA LEU A 210 -2.62 7.04 -8.42
C LEU A 210 -3.49 5.99 -7.73
N ALA A 211 -3.15 5.62 -6.49
CA ALA A 211 -3.93 4.67 -5.71
C ALA A 211 -5.38 5.15 -5.51
N GLN A 212 -5.56 6.41 -5.13
CA GLN A 212 -6.89 6.98 -4.93
C GLN A 212 -7.68 7.08 -6.24
N SER A 213 -7.03 7.29 -7.38
CA SER A 213 -7.70 7.23 -8.69
C SER A 213 -8.21 5.82 -8.97
N LEU A 214 -7.35 4.81 -8.80
CA LEU A 214 -7.70 3.40 -9.01
C LEU A 214 -8.78 2.88 -8.05
N ILE A 215 -8.87 3.44 -6.83
CA ILE A 215 -9.88 3.05 -5.83
C ILE A 215 -11.25 3.66 -6.13
N ASN A 216 -11.29 4.88 -6.69
CA ASN A 216 -12.54 5.62 -6.89
C ASN A 216 -13.20 5.38 -8.24
N GLU A 217 -12.46 4.81 -9.20
CA GLU A 217 -12.92 4.61 -10.57
C GLU A 217 -13.03 3.11 -10.87
N ASP A 218 -14.08 2.69 -11.59
CA ASP A 218 -14.27 1.28 -11.99
C ASP A 218 -13.16 0.81 -12.94
N GLU A 219 -12.64 1.73 -13.76
CA GLU A 219 -11.52 1.54 -14.70
C GLU A 219 -10.47 2.64 -14.53
N PHE A 220 -9.24 2.39 -15.00
CA PHE A 220 -8.20 3.42 -14.99
C PHE A 220 -8.64 4.68 -15.77
N ASN A 221 -8.71 5.81 -15.07
CA ASN A 221 -9.14 7.08 -15.63
C ASN A 221 -7.97 8.09 -15.66
N PRO A 222 -7.33 8.32 -16.83
CA PRO A 222 -6.19 9.23 -16.92
C PRO A 222 -6.56 10.70 -16.63
N ARG A 223 -7.83 11.09 -16.84
CA ARG A 223 -8.31 12.44 -16.51
C ARG A 223 -8.35 12.65 -15.00
N ASP A 224 -8.99 11.74 -14.26
CA ASP A 224 -9.04 11.81 -12.79
C ASP A 224 -7.61 11.79 -12.20
N LEU A 225 -6.72 10.95 -12.74
CA LEU A 225 -5.31 10.93 -12.32
C LEU A 225 -4.61 12.30 -12.48
N LEU A 226 -4.74 12.92 -13.66
CA LEU A 226 -4.12 14.22 -13.94
C LEU A 226 -4.77 15.35 -13.13
N GLU A 227 -6.06 15.27 -12.84
CA GLU A 227 -6.75 16.19 -11.94
C GLU A 227 -6.23 16.07 -10.50
N ARG A 228 -6.00 14.84 -10.01
CA ARG A 228 -5.38 14.60 -8.70
C ARG A 228 -3.95 15.12 -8.63
N PHE A 229 -3.13 14.87 -9.64
CA PHE A 229 -1.78 15.46 -9.71
C PHE A 229 -1.83 17.00 -9.73
N SER A 230 -2.81 17.58 -10.42
CA SER A 230 -2.99 19.04 -10.42
C SER A 230 -3.38 19.56 -9.03
N ARG A 231 -4.26 18.87 -8.29
CA ARG A 231 -4.63 19.27 -6.92
C ARG A 231 -3.47 19.08 -5.93
N TRP A 232 -2.67 18.02 -6.07
CA TRP A 232 -1.44 17.85 -5.31
C TRP A 232 -0.48 19.03 -5.54
N LEU A 233 -0.23 19.39 -6.80
CA LEU A 233 0.68 20.47 -7.16
C LEU A 233 0.17 21.85 -6.71
N GLU A 234 -1.12 22.14 -6.90
CA GLU A 234 -1.70 23.47 -6.66
C GLU A 234 -2.09 23.70 -5.19
N PHE A 235 -2.59 22.67 -4.50
CA PHE A 235 -3.18 22.79 -3.16
C PHE A 235 -2.44 21.97 -2.09
N GLY A 236 -1.42 21.20 -2.45
CA GLY A 236 -0.68 20.36 -1.50
C GLY A 236 -1.46 19.15 -0.99
N GLU A 237 -2.50 18.71 -1.71
CA GLU A 237 -3.19 17.44 -1.41
C GLU A 237 -2.21 16.27 -1.43
N ASN A 238 -2.37 15.28 -0.54
CA ASN A 238 -1.47 14.12 -0.43
C ASN A 238 0.01 14.49 -0.28
N THR A 239 0.35 15.52 0.50
CA THR A 239 1.74 15.85 0.85
C THR A 239 2.05 15.47 2.30
N SER A 240 3.30 15.09 2.57
CA SER A 240 3.78 14.76 3.91
C SER A 240 3.85 15.98 4.85
N THR A 241 4.01 17.19 4.28
CA THR A 241 4.29 18.43 5.04
C THR A 241 3.34 19.58 4.74
N GLY A 242 2.29 19.36 3.94
CA GLY A 242 1.43 20.43 3.43
C GLY A 242 2.05 21.25 2.29
N LYS A 243 3.22 20.85 1.77
CA LYS A 243 3.93 21.50 0.66
C LYS A 243 4.29 20.48 -0.42
N CYS A 244 4.05 20.84 -1.67
CA CYS A 244 4.53 20.09 -2.82
C CYS A 244 6.05 20.30 -2.99
N VAL A 245 6.82 19.21 -3.06
CA VAL A 245 8.26 19.19 -3.30
C VAL A 245 8.59 18.09 -4.33
N GLY A 246 9.81 18.05 -4.86
CA GLY A 246 10.29 16.98 -5.74
C GLY A 246 9.83 17.02 -7.21
N VAL A 247 8.67 17.64 -7.49
CA VAL A 247 8.04 17.62 -8.83
C VAL A 247 9.00 17.82 -10.03
N GLY A 248 9.09 16.80 -10.87
CA GLY A 248 9.91 16.81 -12.08
C GLY A 248 9.42 17.74 -13.20
N GLN A 249 10.34 18.22 -14.04
CA GLN A 249 10.05 19.14 -15.16
C GLN A 249 9.08 18.56 -16.20
N ASN A 250 9.18 17.25 -16.49
CA ASN A 250 8.26 16.58 -17.40
C ASN A 250 6.83 16.57 -16.84
N THR A 251 6.68 16.29 -15.56
CA THR A 251 5.39 16.32 -14.86
C THR A 251 4.79 17.72 -14.88
N LEU A 252 5.57 18.76 -14.51
CA LEU A 252 5.12 20.16 -14.58
C LEU A 252 4.62 20.56 -15.97
N ARG A 253 5.38 20.22 -17.02
CA ARG A 253 5.01 20.52 -18.40
C ARG A 253 3.70 19.84 -18.78
N THR A 254 3.61 18.53 -18.53
CA THR A 254 2.42 17.73 -18.86
C THR A 254 1.18 18.25 -18.13
N LEU A 255 1.27 18.58 -16.85
CA LEU A 255 0.14 19.16 -16.11
C LEU A 255 -0.26 20.53 -16.67
N GLY A 256 0.71 21.36 -17.05
CA GLY A 256 0.45 22.61 -17.75
C GLY A 256 -0.24 22.43 -19.12
N ASP A 257 0.16 21.41 -19.88
CA ASP A 257 -0.49 21.06 -21.15
C ASP A 257 -1.90 20.54 -20.92
N PHE A 258 -2.10 19.63 -19.96
CA PHE A 258 -3.41 19.13 -19.55
C PHE A 258 -4.37 20.27 -19.17
N ARG A 259 -3.91 21.24 -18.38
CA ARG A 259 -4.71 22.42 -18.01
C ARG A 259 -5.10 23.30 -19.21
N ARG A 260 -4.24 23.40 -20.23
CA ARG A 260 -4.48 24.24 -21.42
C ARG A 260 -5.33 23.56 -22.48
N SER A 261 -5.08 22.29 -22.77
CA SER A 261 -5.67 21.59 -23.92
C SER A 261 -6.56 20.41 -23.55
N GLY A 262 -6.54 19.96 -22.29
CA GLY A 262 -7.23 18.74 -21.87
C GLY A 262 -6.55 17.45 -22.33
N ASN A 263 -5.31 17.51 -22.83
CA ASN A 263 -4.55 16.34 -23.28
C ASN A 263 -4.27 15.39 -22.11
N LEU A 264 -4.58 14.11 -22.30
CA LEU A 264 -4.46 13.07 -21.26
C LEU A 264 -3.17 12.26 -21.36
N GLN A 265 -2.36 12.51 -22.39
CA GLN A 265 -1.08 11.85 -22.61
C GLN A 265 0.02 12.89 -22.79
N ALA A 266 1.20 12.56 -22.28
CA ALA A 266 2.38 13.39 -22.44
C ALA A 266 2.81 13.43 -23.91
N ALA A 267 3.05 14.63 -24.42
CA ALA A 267 3.61 14.82 -25.75
C ALA A 267 5.11 14.48 -25.76
N LYS A 268 5.59 13.92 -26.86
CA LYS A 268 7.03 13.71 -27.07
C LYS A 268 7.70 15.05 -27.34
N VAL A 269 8.53 15.51 -26.41
CA VAL A 269 9.24 16.79 -26.50
C VAL A 269 10.73 16.58 -26.27
N GLY A 270 11.56 17.09 -27.19
CA GLY A 270 13.03 16.93 -27.10
C GLY A 270 13.50 15.47 -27.14
N LEU A 271 14.75 15.26 -26.72
CA LEU A 271 15.42 13.95 -26.75
C LEU A 271 15.33 13.19 -25.41
N ARG A 272 15.00 13.83 -24.28
CA ARG A 272 15.01 13.24 -22.94
C ARG A 272 13.60 13.07 -22.37
N ASN A 273 12.99 11.92 -22.60
CA ASN A 273 11.66 11.56 -22.05
C ASN A 273 11.69 10.34 -21.13
N ASP A 274 12.87 9.77 -20.87
CA ASP A 274 13.08 8.49 -20.20
C ASP A 274 13.32 8.64 -18.69
N GLY A 275 12.69 9.64 -18.08
CA GLY A 275 12.73 9.83 -16.63
C GLY A 275 12.00 8.72 -15.88
N ASN A 276 12.36 8.52 -14.62
CA ASN A 276 11.82 7.49 -13.72
C ASN A 276 10.50 7.88 -13.02
N GLY A 277 9.98 9.09 -13.25
CA GLY A 277 8.83 9.63 -12.51
C GLY A 277 7.51 8.86 -12.67
N SER A 278 7.36 8.04 -13.70
CA SER A 278 6.21 7.12 -13.81
C SER A 278 6.44 5.77 -13.12
N LEU A 279 7.70 5.37 -12.92
CA LEU A 279 8.09 4.12 -12.26
C LEU A 279 7.99 4.24 -10.73
N MET A 280 8.39 5.40 -10.19
CA MET A 280 8.45 5.66 -8.75
C MET A 280 7.11 5.53 -8.02
N ARG A 281 5.99 5.75 -8.73
CA ARG A 281 4.63 5.82 -8.16
C ARG A 281 3.78 4.57 -8.35
N LEU A 282 4.35 3.51 -8.95
CA LEU A 282 3.60 2.45 -9.63
C LEU A 282 2.92 1.42 -8.70
N ALA A 283 3.36 1.30 -7.44
CA ALA A 283 2.98 0.24 -6.50
C ALA A 283 1.50 -0.18 -6.59
N SER A 284 0.58 0.78 -6.57
CA SER A 284 -0.86 0.52 -6.56
C SER A 284 -1.39 -0.22 -7.79
N VAL A 285 -0.76 -0.03 -8.96
CA VAL A 285 -1.16 -0.70 -10.21
C VAL A 285 -1.01 -2.21 -10.10
N ALA A 286 0.05 -2.67 -9.42
CA ALA A 286 0.28 -4.08 -9.22
C ALA A 286 -0.81 -4.73 -8.35
N PHE A 287 -1.55 -3.97 -7.56
CA PHE A 287 -2.66 -4.47 -6.72
C PHE A 287 -4.02 -4.03 -7.23
N TYR A 288 -4.11 -3.54 -8.47
CA TYR A 288 -5.37 -3.08 -9.04
C TYR A 288 -6.40 -4.23 -9.10
N ALA A 289 -7.27 -4.27 -8.09
CA ALA A 289 -8.32 -5.26 -7.88
C ALA A 289 -7.83 -6.72 -8.11
N ASP A 290 -8.76 -7.59 -8.50
CA ASP A 290 -8.47 -8.94 -9.01
C ASP A 290 -8.28 -8.96 -10.53
N ALA A 291 -7.76 -7.86 -11.09
CA ALA A 291 -7.50 -7.75 -12.52
C ALA A 291 -6.45 -8.79 -12.99
N PRO A 292 -6.61 -9.37 -14.20
CA PRO A 292 -5.61 -10.27 -14.77
C PRO A 292 -4.31 -9.51 -15.12
N LEU A 293 -3.19 -10.25 -15.23
CA LEU A 293 -1.87 -9.69 -15.50
C LEU A 293 -1.81 -8.76 -16.73
N GLU A 294 -2.52 -9.11 -17.80
CA GLU A 294 -2.60 -8.27 -19.01
C GLU A 294 -3.19 -6.88 -18.70
N LYS A 295 -4.23 -6.82 -17.86
CA LYS A 295 -4.83 -5.55 -17.47
C LYS A 295 -3.91 -4.74 -16.56
N VAL A 296 -3.18 -5.40 -15.66
CA VAL A 296 -2.16 -4.77 -14.81
C VAL A 296 -1.08 -4.09 -15.67
N ARG A 297 -0.58 -4.78 -16.70
CA ARG A 297 0.38 -4.20 -17.65
C ARG A 297 -0.21 -3.07 -18.48
N GLU A 298 -1.45 -3.21 -18.95
CA GLU A 298 -2.15 -2.16 -19.69
C GLU A 298 -2.24 -0.87 -18.87
N VAL A 299 -2.67 -0.97 -17.60
CA VAL A 299 -2.76 0.18 -16.69
C VAL A 299 -1.38 0.75 -16.37
N ALA A 300 -0.35 -0.09 -16.22
CA ALA A 300 1.03 0.36 -16.01
C ALA A 300 1.55 1.18 -17.21
N ASN A 301 1.22 0.78 -18.43
CA ASN A 301 1.51 1.54 -19.64
C ASN A 301 0.73 2.86 -19.67
N GLN A 302 -0.59 2.81 -19.49
CA GLN A 302 -1.47 3.98 -19.56
C GLN A 302 -1.09 5.04 -18.53
N GLN A 303 -0.86 4.64 -17.27
CA GLN A 303 -0.44 5.58 -16.22
C GLN A 303 0.90 6.20 -16.54
N SER A 304 1.86 5.45 -17.12
CA SER A 304 3.16 5.99 -17.50
C SER A 304 3.02 7.09 -18.55
N LYS A 305 2.23 6.81 -19.60
CA LYS A 305 1.96 7.73 -20.71
C LYS A 305 1.23 9.01 -20.30
N THR A 306 0.59 9.06 -19.13
CA THR A 306 -0.01 10.32 -18.63
C THR A 306 1.02 11.42 -18.42
N THR A 307 2.27 11.08 -18.06
CA THR A 307 3.31 12.09 -17.74
C THR A 307 4.62 11.90 -18.51
N HIS A 308 4.88 10.68 -19.01
CA HIS A 308 6.10 10.31 -19.70
C HIS A 308 5.76 9.72 -21.08
N ALA A 309 6.16 10.42 -22.15
CA ALA A 309 5.91 9.96 -23.52
C ALA A 309 6.79 8.76 -23.94
N SER A 310 7.77 8.39 -23.11
CA SER A 310 8.77 7.36 -23.38
C SER A 310 8.20 5.95 -23.43
N ASP A 311 8.61 5.17 -24.43
CA ASP A 311 8.26 3.74 -24.54
C ASP A 311 9.06 2.92 -23.52
N ILE A 312 10.34 3.23 -23.31
CA ILE A 312 11.17 2.52 -22.34
C ILE A 312 10.67 2.72 -20.90
N ALA A 313 10.19 3.93 -20.56
CA ALA A 313 9.59 4.17 -19.25
C ALA A 313 8.28 3.40 -19.06
N SER A 314 7.49 3.24 -20.14
CA SER A 314 6.30 2.39 -20.11
C SER A 314 6.64 0.91 -19.96
N GLU A 315 7.65 0.40 -20.69
CA GLU A 315 8.11 -0.99 -20.55
C GLU A 315 8.60 -1.29 -19.13
N CYS A 316 9.39 -0.39 -18.54
CA CYS A 316 9.86 -0.54 -17.16
C CYS A 316 8.69 -0.57 -16.16
N CYS A 317 7.65 0.25 -16.38
CA CYS A 317 6.43 0.20 -15.56
C CYS A 317 5.69 -1.13 -15.74
N GLN A 318 5.53 -1.63 -16.96
CA GLN A 318 4.88 -2.92 -17.20
C GLN A 318 5.62 -4.07 -16.51
N PHE A 319 6.95 -4.10 -16.64
CA PHE A 319 7.80 -5.08 -15.97
C PHE A 319 7.64 -5.01 -14.45
N LEU A 320 7.76 -3.82 -13.84
CA LEU A 320 7.70 -3.66 -12.39
C LEU A 320 6.31 -4.04 -11.85
N ALA A 321 5.23 -3.64 -12.53
CA ALA A 321 3.87 -3.99 -12.12
C ALA A 321 3.62 -5.51 -12.16
N GLU A 322 4.11 -6.17 -13.21
CA GLU A 322 4.01 -7.63 -13.34
C GLU A 322 4.84 -8.35 -12.26
N LEU A 323 6.10 -7.93 -12.05
CA LEU A 323 6.97 -8.50 -11.03
C LEU A 323 6.31 -8.42 -9.64
N VAL A 324 5.81 -7.24 -9.26
CA VAL A 324 5.14 -7.02 -7.97
C VAL A 324 3.86 -7.85 -7.86
N ARG A 325 3.05 -7.94 -8.92
CA ARG A 325 1.83 -8.78 -8.92
C ARG A 325 2.19 -10.26 -8.69
N ARG A 326 3.19 -10.79 -9.40
CA ARG A 326 3.65 -12.18 -9.24
C ARG A 326 4.16 -12.48 -7.84
N LEU A 327 4.91 -11.55 -7.24
CA LEU A 327 5.34 -11.66 -5.83
C LEU A 327 4.13 -11.71 -4.88
N SER A 328 3.12 -10.89 -5.12
CA SER A 328 1.88 -10.88 -4.31
C SER A 328 1.05 -12.17 -4.41
N GLU A 329 1.20 -12.89 -5.52
CA GLU A 329 0.59 -14.21 -5.76
C GLU A 329 1.42 -15.36 -5.13
N GLY A 330 2.52 -15.03 -4.44
CA GLY A 330 3.33 -15.98 -3.68
C GLY A 330 4.48 -16.61 -4.44
N GLN A 331 4.78 -16.16 -5.67
CA GLN A 331 5.96 -16.62 -6.41
C GLN A 331 7.25 -16.15 -5.71
N SER A 332 8.32 -16.94 -5.84
CA SER A 332 9.64 -16.48 -5.42
C SER A 332 10.12 -15.34 -6.33
N TYR A 333 11.03 -14.50 -5.84
CA TYR A 333 11.58 -13.41 -6.66
C TYR A 333 12.25 -13.93 -7.95
N SER A 334 12.98 -15.04 -7.87
CA SER A 334 13.64 -15.65 -9.02
C SER A 334 12.63 -16.10 -10.07
N ASP A 335 11.60 -16.86 -9.67
CA ASP A 335 10.58 -17.37 -10.58
C ASP A 335 9.76 -16.22 -11.19
N ALA A 336 9.41 -15.23 -10.37
CA ALA A 336 8.67 -14.05 -10.82
C ALA A 336 9.46 -13.25 -11.86
N LYS A 337 10.76 -13.00 -11.62
CA LYS A 337 11.65 -12.31 -12.55
C LYS A 337 11.82 -13.11 -13.84
N GLU A 338 12.11 -14.41 -13.76
CA GLU A 338 12.25 -15.30 -14.92
C GLU A 338 11.00 -15.24 -15.81
N LYS A 339 9.80 -15.35 -15.23
CA LYS A 339 8.55 -15.22 -15.97
C LYS A 339 8.37 -13.86 -16.63
N CYS A 340 8.77 -12.78 -15.97
CA CYS A 340 8.73 -11.45 -16.58
C CYS A 340 9.72 -11.32 -17.76
N THR A 341 10.83 -12.05 -17.76
CA THR A 341 11.83 -12.01 -18.85
C THR A 341 11.42 -12.75 -20.12
N GLU A 342 10.35 -13.57 -20.08
CA GLU A 342 9.83 -14.28 -21.25
C GLU A 342 9.19 -13.33 -22.29
N HIS A 343 8.84 -12.10 -21.90
CA HIS A 343 8.28 -11.09 -22.80
C HIS A 343 9.34 -10.46 -23.72
N ASP A 344 8.89 -9.99 -24.88
CA ASP A 344 9.76 -9.30 -25.84
C ASP A 344 9.98 -7.83 -25.46
N TRP A 345 10.80 -7.59 -24.45
CA TRP A 345 11.22 -6.25 -24.05
C TRP A 345 12.24 -5.63 -25.01
N SER A 346 12.38 -4.30 -24.97
CA SER A 346 13.45 -3.61 -25.67
C SER A 346 14.83 -4.08 -25.20
N ARG A 347 15.84 -3.89 -26.07
CA ARG A 347 17.22 -4.29 -25.80
C ARG A 347 17.77 -3.69 -24.50
N SER A 348 17.44 -2.43 -24.21
CA SER A 348 17.91 -1.74 -23.01
C SER A 348 17.36 -2.39 -21.74
N LEU A 349 16.06 -2.71 -21.71
CA LEU A 349 15.46 -3.39 -20.57
C LEU A 349 16.01 -4.83 -20.45
N LYS A 350 16.07 -5.60 -21.54
CA LYS A 350 16.66 -6.95 -21.53
C LYS A 350 18.06 -6.97 -20.93
N SER A 351 18.92 -6.02 -21.29
CA SER A 351 20.29 -5.97 -20.80
C SER A 351 20.42 -5.84 -19.28
N ILE A 352 19.48 -5.18 -18.60
CA ILE A 352 19.50 -5.07 -17.14
C ILE A 352 18.81 -6.28 -16.48
N LEU A 353 17.81 -6.88 -17.13
CA LEU A 353 17.11 -8.04 -16.58
C LEU A 353 17.96 -9.31 -16.61
N GLU A 354 18.79 -9.48 -17.63
CA GLU A 354 19.68 -10.64 -17.83
C GLU A 354 20.98 -10.56 -17.00
N GLN A 355 21.23 -9.44 -16.33
CA GLN A 355 22.42 -9.24 -15.52
C GLN A 355 22.37 -10.07 -14.23
N ASP A 356 23.47 -10.77 -13.91
CA ASP A 356 23.68 -11.37 -12.60
C ASP A 356 24.21 -10.32 -11.61
N TYR A 357 23.30 -9.72 -10.84
CA TYR A 357 23.63 -8.65 -9.90
C TYR A 357 24.44 -9.09 -8.69
N LEU A 358 24.54 -10.39 -8.39
CA LEU A 358 25.38 -10.90 -7.30
C LEU A 358 26.88 -10.74 -7.62
N THR A 359 27.21 -10.56 -8.90
CA THR A 359 28.59 -10.34 -9.36
C THR A 359 28.95 -8.86 -9.52
N VAL A 360 27.96 -7.97 -9.50
CA VAL A 360 28.11 -6.54 -9.80
C VAL A 360 28.48 -5.76 -8.53
N LYS A 361 29.59 -5.03 -8.57
CA LYS A 361 30.00 -4.20 -7.42
C LYS A 361 29.15 -2.93 -7.34
N PRO A 362 28.96 -2.37 -6.12
CA PRO A 362 28.23 -1.12 -5.95
C PRO A 362 28.73 0.00 -6.89
N ASP A 363 30.04 0.13 -7.07
CA ASP A 363 30.66 1.20 -7.88
C ASP A 363 30.35 1.12 -9.39
N GLU A 364 29.80 0.01 -9.87
CA GLU A 364 29.39 -0.20 -11.26
C GLU A 364 27.92 0.21 -11.50
N ILE A 365 27.14 0.35 -10.42
CA ILE A 365 25.75 0.77 -10.45
C ILE A 365 25.69 2.30 -10.54
N LYS A 366 24.87 2.84 -11.45
CA LYS A 366 24.65 4.27 -11.61
C LYS A 366 23.24 4.63 -11.16
N ALA A 367 23.11 5.50 -10.17
CA ALA A 367 21.82 5.96 -9.63
C ALA A 367 21.38 7.28 -10.29
N GLU A 368 21.40 7.32 -11.63
CA GLU A 368 20.97 8.50 -12.38
C GLU A 368 19.43 8.52 -12.53
N GLY A 369 18.85 9.71 -12.75
CA GLY A 369 17.40 9.88 -12.91
C GLY A 369 16.80 9.38 -14.23
N ASN A 370 17.44 8.39 -14.86
CA ASN A 370 16.90 7.64 -15.99
C ASN A 370 16.18 6.38 -15.48
N VAL A 371 15.08 6.02 -16.12
CA VAL A 371 14.25 4.87 -15.72
C VAL A 371 14.99 3.52 -15.73
N ILE A 372 15.92 3.30 -16.65
CA ILE A 372 16.71 2.06 -16.73
C ILE A 372 17.71 1.99 -15.59
N ASP A 373 18.42 3.08 -15.34
CA ASP A 373 19.40 3.18 -14.25
C ASP A 373 18.71 2.98 -12.88
N THR A 374 17.54 3.61 -12.69
CA THR A 374 16.72 3.45 -11.49
C THR A 374 16.28 2.00 -11.30
N LEU A 375 15.72 1.37 -12.33
CA LEU A 375 15.26 -0.02 -12.24
C LEU A 375 16.44 -0.97 -12.00
N GLN A 376 17.58 -0.76 -12.66
CA GLN A 376 18.80 -1.51 -12.42
C GLN A 376 19.27 -1.39 -10.97
N CYS A 377 19.30 -0.18 -10.40
CA CYS A 377 19.65 0.03 -8.99
C CYS A 377 18.73 -0.74 -8.06
N ALA A 378 17.42 -0.71 -8.34
CA ALA A 378 16.44 -1.38 -7.51
C ALA A 378 16.57 -2.91 -7.53
N LEU A 379 16.74 -3.49 -8.73
CA LEU A 379 16.98 -4.93 -8.88
C LEU A 379 18.28 -5.35 -8.20
N TRP A 380 19.36 -4.59 -8.39
CA TRP A 380 20.64 -4.84 -7.74
C TRP A 380 20.52 -4.82 -6.21
N ALA A 381 19.84 -3.81 -5.65
CA ALA A 381 19.66 -3.68 -4.21
C ALA A 381 18.83 -4.83 -3.62
N VAL A 382 17.76 -5.24 -4.30
CA VAL A 382 16.91 -6.36 -3.88
C VAL A 382 17.65 -7.70 -3.94
N GLU A 383 18.34 -7.98 -5.05
CA GLU A 383 19.04 -9.25 -5.26
C GLU A 383 20.24 -9.43 -4.33
N ASN A 384 20.88 -8.33 -3.94
CA ASN A 384 21.99 -8.36 -3.00
C ASN A 384 21.54 -8.29 -1.53
N SER A 385 20.25 -8.37 -1.20
CA SER A 385 19.75 -8.15 0.16
C SER A 385 18.77 -9.21 0.62
N LYS A 386 18.83 -9.58 1.91
CA LYS A 386 18.02 -10.64 2.51
C LYS A 386 16.78 -10.15 3.23
N SER A 387 16.64 -8.85 3.42
CA SER A 387 15.51 -8.21 4.09
C SER A 387 15.12 -6.91 3.41
N PHE A 388 13.93 -6.42 3.74
CA PHE A 388 13.41 -5.15 3.26
C PHE A 388 14.34 -4.00 3.61
N GLU A 389 14.70 -3.90 4.89
CA GLU A 389 15.54 -2.83 5.43
C GLU A 389 16.92 -2.82 4.79
N GLU A 390 17.55 -3.99 4.65
CA GLU A 390 18.84 -4.10 3.96
C GLU A 390 18.73 -3.62 2.50
N ALA A 391 17.65 -3.98 1.80
CA ALA A 391 17.46 -3.57 0.41
C ALA A 391 17.30 -2.06 0.27
N VAL A 392 16.40 -1.43 1.04
CA VAL A 392 16.15 0.02 0.92
C VAL A 392 17.34 0.84 1.38
N LEU A 393 18.03 0.46 2.48
CA LEU A 393 19.23 1.17 2.93
C LEU A 393 20.36 1.04 1.90
N LYS A 394 20.52 -0.13 1.28
CA LYS A 394 21.51 -0.35 0.22
C LYS A 394 21.23 0.50 -1.02
N ALA A 395 19.96 0.67 -1.37
CA ALA A 395 19.50 1.49 -2.47
C ALA A 395 19.78 3.00 -2.23
N VAL A 396 19.31 3.56 -1.11
CA VAL A 396 19.44 5.00 -0.83
C VAL A 396 20.90 5.44 -0.61
N ASN A 397 21.77 4.54 -0.11
CA ASN A 397 23.19 4.83 0.05
C ASN A 397 23.97 4.86 -1.28
N LEU A 398 23.33 4.57 -2.42
CA LEU A 398 23.93 4.85 -3.72
C LEU A 398 24.04 6.34 -4.02
N GLY A 399 23.29 7.21 -3.33
CA GLY A 399 23.25 8.65 -3.55
C GLY A 399 22.57 9.00 -4.87
N ASP A 400 22.91 10.17 -5.42
CA ASP A 400 22.38 10.72 -6.65
C ASP A 400 20.84 10.79 -6.61
N ASP A 401 20.11 9.98 -7.38
CA ASP A 401 18.64 9.94 -7.37
C ASP A 401 18.08 8.96 -6.31
N ALA A 402 18.51 9.19 -5.06
CA ALA A 402 18.41 8.22 -3.98
C ALA A 402 16.98 7.98 -3.48
N ASP A 403 16.11 8.99 -3.48
CA ASP A 403 14.69 8.88 -3.14
C ASP A 403 13.96 7.97 -4.11
N THR A 404 14.08 8.19 -5.42
CA THR A 404 13.40 7.36 -6.41
C THR A 404 13.97 5.96 -6.51
N VAL A 405 15.28 5.79 -6.41
CA VAL A 405 15.90 4.45 -6.30
C VAL A 405 15.39 3.74 -5.05
N GLY A 406 15.34 4.43 -3.90
CA GLY A 406 14.77 3.92 -2.67
C GLY A 406 13.30 3.52 -2.82
N ALA A 407 12.48 4.36 -3.44
CA ALA A 407 11.06 4.15 -3.66
C ALA A 407 10.81 2.90 -4.51
N VAL A 408 11.50 2.76 -5.64
CA VAL A 408 11.36 1.57 -6.52
C VAL A 408 11.87 0.30 -5.83
N THR A 409 12.97 0.37 -5.08
CA THR A 409 13.42 -0.76 -4.25
C THR A 409 12.37 -1.14 -3.21
N GLY A 410 11.77 -0.15 -2.55
CA GLY A 410 10.73 -0.33 -1.55
C GLY A 410 9.49 -1.02 -2.10
N GLN A 411 9.10 -0.71 -3.34
CA GLN A 411 8.01 -1.40 -4.03
C GLN A 411 8.27 -2.90 -4.19
N ILE A 412 9.46 -3.26 -4.65
CA ILE A 412 9.84 -4.66 -4.94
C ILE A 412 10.09 -5.42 -3.63
N ALA A 413 10.95 -4.91 -2.76
CA ALA A 413 11.30 -5.54 -1.49
C ALA A 413 10.07 -5.65 -0.57
N GLY A 414 9.21 -4.62 -0.57
CA GLY A 414 7.98 -4.61 0.19
C GLY A 414 6.97 -5.65 -0.29
N ALA A 415 6.88 -5.88 -1.61
CA ALA A 415 6.06 -6.97 -2.16
C ALA A 415 6.64 -8.36 -1.86
N ARG A 416 7.98 -8.49 -1.90
CA ARG A 416 8.70 -9.74 -1.61
C ARG A 416 8.52 -10.16 -0.15
N ASP A 417 8.69 -9.21 0.77
CA ASP A 417 8.80 -9.49 2.19
C ASP A 417 7.46 -9.28 2.93
N GLY A 418 6.58 -8.42 2.43
CA GLY A 418 5.32 -8.05 3.09
C GLY A 418 5.50 -7.00 4.18
N TYR A 419 4.45 -6.22 4.44
CA TYR A 419 4.45 -5.17 5.48
C TYR A 419 4.80 -5.72 6.86
N SER A 420 4.32 -6.92 7.19
CA SER A 420 4.56 -7.60 8.46
C SER A 420 6.05 -7.77 8.78
N ASN A 421 6.92 -7.87 7.76
CA ASN A 421 8.37 -8.02 7.91
C ASN A 421 9.16 -6.70 7.81
N ILE A 422 8.51 -5.56 7.60
CA ILE A 422 9.14 -4.25 7.68
C ILE A 422 9.46 -3.94 9.16
N ALA A 423 10.68 -3.48 9.43
CA ALA A 423 11.13 -3.15 10.77
C ALA A 423 10.23 -2.09 11.43
N HIS A 424 9.90 -2.30 12.70
CA HIS A 424 8.95 -1.45 13.42
C HIS A 424 9.34 0.03 13.46
N HIS A 425 10.64 0.35 13.58
CA HIS A 425 11.11 1.73 13.61
C HIS A 425 10.87 2.45 12.26
N LEU A 426 10.98 1.74 11.13
CA LEU A 426 10.69 2.30 9.81
C LEU A 426 9.20 2.57 9.61
N LYS A 427 8.31 1.76 10.21
CA LYS A 427 6.85 2.01 10.21
C LYS A 427 6.51 3.24 11.03
N VAL A 428 6.96 3.29 12.30
CA VAL A 428 6.60 4.36 13.24
C VAL A 428 7.25 5.70 12.88
N GLY A 429 8.45 5.68 12.30
CA GLY A 429 9.16 6.89 11.89
C GLY A 429 8.62 7.53 10.61
N LEU A 430 7.82 6.82 9.82
CA LEU A 430 7.29 7.32 8.55
C LEU A 430 6.11 8.27 8.78
N LEU A 431 6.17 9.46 8.17
CA LEU A 431 5.07 10.41 8.24
C LEU A 431 3.85 9.89 7.48
N LEU A 432 2.67 10.03 8.08
CA LEU A 432 1.39 9.62 7.51
C LEU A 432 1.31 8.11 7.17
N GLU A 433 2.08 7.27 7.86
CA GLU A 433 2.09 5.81 7.66
C GLU A 433 0.67 5.20 7.63
N ARG A 434 -0.21 5.60 8.57
CA ARG A 434 -1.59 5.09 8.61
C ARG A 434 -2.38 5.38 7.34
N GLN A 435 -2.16 6.54 6.70
CA GLN A 435 -2.84 6.88 5.44
C GLN A 435 -2.38 5.95 4.31
N LEU A 436 -1.07 5.71 4.23
CA LEU A 436 -0.44 4.83 3.24
C LEU A 436 -0.90 3.38 3.44
N TYR A 437 -0.83 2.89 4.68
CA TYR A 437 -1.28 1.55 5.04
C TYR A 437 -2.75 1.35 4.66
N VAL A 438 -3.65 2.22 5.13
CA VAL A 438 -5.09 2.09 4.86
C VAL A 438 -5.38 2.15 3.36
N THR A 439 -4.72 3.04 2.62
CA THR A 439 -4.90 3.17 1.16
C THR A 439 -4.52 1.87 0.45
N SER A 440 -3.43 1.22 0.86
CA SER A 440 -3.01 -0.08 0.30
C SER A 440 -4.05 -1.19 0.49
N GLN A 441 -4.90 -1.08 1.53
CA GLN A 441 -5.90 -2.09 1.87
C GLN A 441 -7.20 -1.96 1.06
N PHE A 442 -7.36 -0.87 0.30
CA PHE A 442 -8.50 -0.61 -0.59
C PHE A 442 -8.25 -0.99 -2.05
N LEU A 443 -7.01 -1.37 -2.40
CA LEU A 443 -6.66 -1.75 -3.76
C LEU A 443 -7.16 -3.15 -4.15
N ASN A 444 -7.34 -4.04 -3.16
CA ASN A 444 -7.67 -5.46 -3.36
C ASN A 444 -9.09 -5.81 -2.94
#